data_AF-M3IM07-F1
#
_entry.id   AF-M3IM07-F1
#
_cell.length_a   1.000
_cell.length_b   1.000
_cell.length_c   1.000
_cell.angle_alpha   90.00
_cell.angle_beta   90.00
_cell.angle_gamma   90.00
#
_symmetry.space_group_name_H-M   'P 1'
#
loop_
_entity.id
_entity.type
_entity.pdbx_description
1 polymer ?
#
loop_
_entity_poly.entity_id
_entity_poly.type
_entity_poly.pdbx_seq_one_letter_code
_entity_poly.pdbx_strand_id
1 'polypeptide(L)'
;MFLKHLTIQNFRNHEELSLDFDSRLIFFVGDNGEGKTNLLEAICILSWLKSFRESEDSNLIRWGSENYFLRGKIKNNLKESVLEIGFTSKPSVKRKLKFNQEEIKKEQI
;
A
#
# COMPACT_ATOMS: atom_id res chain seq x y z
N MET A 1 5.99 -14.38 -8.66
CA MET A 1 5.79 -13.52 -7.48
C MET A 1 4.31 -13.48 -7.11
N PHE A 2 3.96 -13.53 -5.83
CA PHE A 2 2.59 -13.40 -5.34
C PHE A 2 2.54 -12.56 -4.05
N LEU A 3 1.50 -11.76 -3.90
CA LEU A 3 1.22 -11.05 -2.65
C LEU A 3 0.69 -12.05 -1.64
N LYS A 4 1.30 -12.08 -0.45
CA LYS A 4 0.95 -12.96 0.65
C LYS A 4 0.16 -12.28 1.74
N HIS A 5 0.46 -11.01 1.97
CA HIS A 5 -0.16 -10.23 3.01
C HIS A 5 -0.18 -8.76 2.59
N LEU A 6 -1.28 -8.07 2.86
CA LEU A 6 -1.43 -6.64 2.69
C LEU A 6 -1.85 -6.01 4.02
N THR A 7 -1.07 -5.04 4.48
CA THR A 7 -1.42 -4.17 5.59
C THR A 7 -1.63 -2.76 5.05
N ILE A 8 -2.71 -2.12 5.49
CA ILE A 8 -3.07 -0.74 5.17
C ILE A 8 -3.34 -0.01 6.47
N GLN A 9 -2.83 1.22 6.60
CA GLN A 9 -3.21 2.16 7.64
C GLN A 9 -3.46 3.55 7.05
N ASN A 10 -4.54 4.19 7.48
CA ASN A 10 -4.94 5.55 7.13
C ASN A 10 -4.95 5.84 5.62
N PHE A 11 -5.40 4.89 4.80
CA PHE A 11 -5.41 5.01 3.34
C PHE A 11 -6.85 5.05 2.82
N ARG A 12 -7.21 6.13 2.13
CA ARG A 12 -8.56 6.36 1.61
C ARG A 12 -9.62 6.20 2.71
N ASN A 13 -10.56 5.27 2.54
CA ASN A 13 -11.59 4.98 3.53
C ASN A 13 -11.18 3.97 4.60
N HIS A 14 -9.98 3.38 4.52
CA HIS A 14 -9.48 2.38 5.47
C HIS A 14 -8.64 3.03 6.56
N GLU A 15 -9.08 2.93 7.81
CA GLU A 15 -8.28 3.30 8.98
C GLU A 15 -7.19 2.25 9.24
N GLU A 16 -7.57 0.99 9.31
CA GLU A 16 -6.68 -0.15 9.41
C GLU A 16 -7.28 -1.34 8.66
N LEU A 17 -6.44 -2.07 7.92
CA LEU A 17 -6.83 -3.31 7.28
C LEU A 17 -5.63 -4.25 7.19
N SER A 18 -5.87 -5.53 7.44
CA SER A 18 -4.88 -6.60 7.38
C SER A 18 -5.50 -7.82 6.68
N LEU A 19 -4.92 -8.22 5.54
CA LEU A 19 -5.44 -9.30 4.70
C LEU A 19 -4.34 -10.30 4.35
N ASP A 20 -4.61 -11.59 4.56
CA ASP A 20 -3.80 -12.69 4.07
C ASP A 20 -4.33 -13.23 2.75
N PHE A 21 -3.41 -13.61 1.87
CA PHE A 21 -3.71 -14.21 0.57
C PHE A 21 -3.09 -15.61 0.49
N ASP A 22 -3.95 -16.60 0.32
CA ASP A 22 -3.59 -18.02 0.20
C ASP A 22 -3.94 -18.62 -1.17
N SER A 23 -4.77 -17.92 -1.95
CA SER A 23 -5.21 -18.31 -3.29
C SER A 23 -4.58 -17.45 -4.39
N ARG A 24 -4.48 -18.04 -5.60
CA ARG A 24 -4.11 -17.31 -6.82
C ARG A 24 -5.23 -16.41 -7.34
N LEU A 25 -6.48 -16.74 -7.02
CA LEU A 25 -7.67 -16.03 -7.44
C LEU A 25 -8.42 -15.55 -6.20
N ILE A 26 -8.60 -14.24 -6.10
CA ILE A 26 -9.24 -13.58 -4.96
C ILE A 26 -10.35 -12.69 -5.52
N PHE A 27 -11.53 -12.80 -4.94
CA PHE A 27 -12.66 -11.94 -5.25
C PHE A 27 -12.89 -10.99 -4.09
N PHE A 28 -12.85 -9.68 -4.36
CA PHE A 28 -13.33 -8.67 -3.42
C PHE A 28 -14.80 -8.39 -3.75
N VAL A 29 -15.71 -8.74 -2.83
CA VAL A 29 -17.16 -8.60 -3.01
C VAL A 29 -17.71 -7.64 -1.96
N GLY A 30 -18.68 -6.82 -2.34
CA GLY A 30 -19.33 -5.82 -1.50
C GLY A 30 -19.92 -4.70 -2.34
N ASP A 31 -20.56 -3.73 -1.69
CA ASP A 31 -21.24 -2.63 -2.37
C ASP A 31 -20.28 -1.56 -2.93
N ASN A 32 -20.78 -0.72 -3.81
CA ASN A 32 -20.02 0.40 -4.34
C ASN A 32 -19.70 1.39 -3.21
N GLY A 33 -18.45 1.87 -3.15
CA GLY A 33 -17.99 2.76 -2.08
C GLY A 33 -17.30 2.06 -0.91
N GLU A 34 -17.42 0.73 -0.77
CA GLU A 34 -16.80 -0.05 0.33
C GLU A 34 -15.25 -0.12 0.27
N GLY A 35 -14.63 0.47 -0.75
CA GLY A 35 -13.17 0.56 -0.82
C GLY A 35 -12.48 -0.63 -1.49
N LYS A 36 -13.21 -1.48 -2.22
CA LYS A 36 -12.63 -2.57 -3.06
C LYS A 36 -11.55 -2.06 -4.02
N THR A 37 -11.83 -0.96 -4.72
CA THR A 37 -10.85 -0.32 -5.62
C THR A 37 -9.68 0.31 -4.86
N ASN A 38 -9.88 0.72 -3.60
CA ASN A 38 -8.80 1.24 -2.75
C ASN A 38 -7.79 0.14 -2.39
N LEU A 39 -8.24 -1.11 -2.23
CA LEU A 39 -7.34 -2.26 -2.06
C LEU A 39 -6.43 -2.45 -3.28
N LEU A 40 -7.02 -2.42 -4.48
CA LEU A 40 -6.26 -2.52 -5.73
C LEU A 40 -5.30 -1.33 -5.89
N GLU A 41 -5.71 -0.13 -5.46
CA GLU A 41 -4.86 1.05 -5.49
C GLU A 41 -3.66 0.92 -4.54
N ALA A 42 -3.86 0.41 -3.33
CA ALA A 42 -2.78 0.12 -2.39
C ALA A 42 -1.76 -0.88 -2.98
N ILE A 43 -2.25 -1.96 -3.61
CA ILE A 43 -1.41 -2.97 -4.27
C ILE A 43 -0.65 -2.34 -5.46
N CYS A 44 -1.31 -1.49 -6.24
CA CYS A 44 -0.69 -0.77 -7.36
C CYS A 44 0.44 0.15 -6.87
N ILE A 45 0.22 0.90 -5.79
CA ILE A 45 1.23 1.79 -5.20
C ILE A 45 2.41 0.98 -4.67
N LEU A 46 2.19 -0.16 -4.01
CA LEU A 46 3.27 -1.07 -3.59
C LEU A 46 4.09 -1.61 -4.77
N SER A 47 3.50 -1.67 -5.97
CA SER A 47 4.14 -2.23 -7.18
C SER A 47 4.82 -1.16 -8.04
N TRP A 48 4.24 0.03 -8.16
CA TRP A 48 4.66 1.08 -9.10
C TRP A 48 4.86 2.46 -8.47
N LEU A 49 4.72 2.57 -7.15
CA LEU A 49 4.86 3.82 -6.38
C LEU A 49 3.86 4.91 -6.78
N LYS A 50 2.85 4.60 -7.58
CA LYS A 50 1.86 5.56 -8.09
C LYS A 50 0.48 4.95 -7.99
N SER A 51 -0.50 5.79 -7.65
CA SER A 51 -1.90 5.42 -7.83
C SER A 51 -2.22 5.42 -9.33
N PHE A 52 -3.13 4.53 -9.73
CA PHE A 52 -3.67 4.50 -11.08
C PHE A 52 -4.84 5.48 -11.30
N ARG A 53 -5.32 6.16 -10.24
CA ARG A 53 -6.45 7.11 -10.30
C ARG A 53 -6.08 8.52 -9.88
N GLU A 54 -5.07 8.64 -9.03
CA GLU A 54 -4.74 9.86 -8.31
C GLU A 54 -3.26 10.17 -8.48
N SER A 55 -2.95 11.43 -8.79
CA SER A 55 -1.56 11.86 -8.97
C SER A 55 -0.91 12.35 -7.67
N GLU A 56 -1.72 12.81 -6.71
CA GLU A 56 -1.22 13.41 -5.46
C GLU A 56 -1.41 12.47 -4.26
N ASP A 57 -0.31 12.15 -3.56
CA ASP A 57 -0.35 11.24 -2.41
C ASP A 57 -1.14 11.77 -1.21
N SER A 58 -1.22 13.09 -1.05
CA SER A 58 -2.00 13.72 0.02
C SER A 58 -3.49 13.34 -0.06
N ASN A 59 -4.03 13.19 -1.27
CA ASN A 59 -5.41 12.77 -1.55
C ASN A 59 -5.65 11.27 -1.28
N LEU A 60 -4.59 10.50 -1.02
CA LEU A 60 -4.67 9.10 -0.64
C LEU A 60 -4.74 8.91 0.88
N ILE A 61 -4.38 9.94 1.65
CA ILE A 61 -4.48 9.91 3.12
C ILE A 61 -5.97 9.87 3.51
N ARG A 62 -6.29 9.03 4.49
CA ARG A 62 -7.62 8.99 5.10
C ARG A 62 -7.98 10.33 5.71
N TRP A 63 -9.23 10.75 5.53
CA TRP A 63 -9.71 12.00 6.12
C TRP A 63 -9.54 11.99 7.65
N GLY A 64 -8.97 13.07 8.19
CA GLY A 64 -8.63 13.20 9.61
C GLY A 64 -7.23 12.68 9.98
N SER A 65 -6.53 12.03 9.05
CA SER A 65 -5.15 11.53 9.26
C SER A 65 -4.11 12.44 8.62
N GLU A 66 -2.85 12.31 9.02
CA GLU A 66 -1.73 13.10 8.50
C GLU A 66 -0.74 12.26 7.65
N ASN A 67 -0.97 10.96 7.60
CA ASN A 67 -0.11 10.00 6.93
C ASN A 67 -0.92 8.77 6.49
N TYR A 68 -0.36 8.00 5.56
CA TYR A 68 -0.80 6.63 5.29
C TYR A 68 0.41 5.69 5.29
N PHE A 69 0.14 4.41 5.54
CA PHE A 69 1.14 3.35 5.47
C PHE A 69 0.58 2.13 4.74
N LEU A 70 1.38 1.61 3.81
CA LEU A 70 1.09 0.40 3.04
C LEU A 70 2.25 -0.58 3.21
N ARG A 71 1.93 -1.85 3.45
CA ARG A 71 2.91 -2.93 3.52
C ARG A 71 2.44 -4.15 2.74
N GLY A 72 3.29 -4.65 1.86
CA GLY A 72 3.08 -5.90 1.14
C GLY A 72 4.14 -6.92 1.50
N LYS A 73 3.73 -8.11 1.96
CA LYS A 73 4.61 -9.28 1.98
C LYS A 73 4.44 -10.01 0.65
N ILE A 74 5.52 -10.17 -0.10
CA ILE A 74 5.51 -10.87 -1.38
C ILE A 74 6.36 -12.14 -1.28
N LYS A 75 5.95 -13.17 -2.00
CA LYS A 75 6.74 -14.39 -2.14
C LYS A 75 7.11 -14.62 -3.60
N ASN A 76 8.39 -14.85 -3.84
CA ASN A 76 8.96 -15.17 -5.13
C ASN A 76 9.76 -16.47 -5.01
N ASN A 77 9.26 -17.55 -5.62
CA ASN A 77 9.78 -18.90 -5.42
C ASN A 77 9.87 -19.26 -3.93
N LEU A 78 11.09 -19.47 -3.42
CA LEU A 78 11.37 -19.79 -2.00
C LEU A 78 11.67 -18.55 -1.15
N LYS A 79 11.79 -17.37 -1.75
CA LYS A 79 12.17 -16.14 -1.04
C LYS A 79 10.93 -15.31 -0.71
N GLU A 80 10.82 -14.89 0.53
CA GLU A 80 9.87 -13.86 0.94
C GLU A 80 10.57 -12.50 0.97
N SER A 81 9.82 -11.45 0.68
CA SER A 81 10.29 -10.08 0.76
C SER A 81 9.17 -9.16 1.20
N VAL A 82 9.54 -8.03 1.79
CA VAL A 82 8.60 -7.06 2.35
C VAL A 82 8.84 -5.71 1.68
N LEU A 83 7.77 -5.13 1.14
CA LEU A 83 7.73 -3.76 0.63
C LEU A 83 6.90 -2.91 1.57
N GLU A 84 7.41 -1.73 1.91
CA GLU A 84 6.73 -0.78 2.78
C GLU A 84 6.79 0.62 2.17
N ILE A 85 5.65 1.31 2.17
CA ILE A 85 5.52 2.68 1.68
C ILE A 85 4.80 3.48 2.76
N GLY A 86 5.49 4.48 3.29
CA GLY A 86 4.90 5.48 4.18
C GLY A 86 4.87 6.83 3.49
N PHE A 87 3.76 7.54 3.61
CA PHE A 87 3.64 8.93 3.19
C PHE A 87 3.08 9.76 4.33
N THR A 88 3.65 10.94 4.55
CA THR A 88 3.25 11.89 5.58
C THR A 88 3.11 13.26 4.94
N SER A 89 2.00 13.96 5.15
CA SER A 89 1.78 15.32 4.62
C SER A 89 2.06 16.40 5.65
N LYS A 90 2.01 16.09 6.96
CA LYS A 90 2.24 17.03 8.06
C LYS A 90 3.16 16.41 9.13
N PRO A 91 4.07 17.18 9.75
CA PRO A 91 4.32 18.61 9.54
C PRO A 91 5.11 18.90 8.25
N SER A 92 5.64 17.88 7.57
CA SER A 92 6.36 18.02 6.32
C SER A 92 6.00 16.89 5.36
N VAL A 93 5.94 17.20 4.07
CA VAL A 93 5.69 16.21 3.02
C VAL A 93 6.89 15.28 2.93
N LYS A 94 6.69 14.01 3.28
CA LYS A 94 7.74 12.99 3.25
C LYS A 94 7.18 11.66 2.78
N ARG A 95 7.86 11.05 1.82
CA ARG A 95 7.62 9.67 1.40
C ARG A 95 8.84 8.82 1.76
N LYS A 96 8.60 7.64 2.35
CA LYS A 96 9.63 6.66 2.68
C LYS A 96 9.28 5.33 2.02
N LEU A 97 10.29 4.67 1.47
CA LEU A 97 10.19 3.37 0.84
C LEU A 97 11.15 2.44 1.56
N LYS A 98 10.69 1.23 1.92
CA LYS A 98 11.58 0.20 2.44
C LYS A 98 11.40 -1.12 1.70
N PHE A 99 12.52 -1.80 1.48
CA PHE A 99 12.56 -3.17 1.03
C PHE A 99 13.33 -4.00 2.04
N ASN A 100 12.68 -5.03 2.59
CA ASN A 100 13.25 -5.87 3.65
C ASN A 100 13.85 -5.04 4.81
N GLN A 101 13.08 -4.05 5.30
CA GLN A 101 13.45 -3.11 6.38
C GLN A 101 14.49 -2.04 6.04
N GLU A 102 15.20 -2.18 4.92
CA GLU A 102 16.17 -1.19 4.45
C GLU A 102 15.47 -0.07 3.68
N GLU A 103 15.77 1.18 4.01
CA GLU A 103 15.22 2.35 3.33
C GLU A 103 15.87 2.53 1.96
N ILE A 104 15.05 2.55 0.90
CA ILE A 104 15.51 2.78 -0.48
C ILE A 104 15.51 4.28 -0.74
N LYS A 105 16.66 4.80 -1.16
CA LYS A 105 16.77 6.19 -1.60
C LYS A 105 16.34 6.31 -3.05
N LYS A 106 15.73 7.45 -3.40
CA LYS A 106 15.20 7.73 -4.74
C LYS A 106 16.25 7.66 -5.87
N GLU A 107 17.54 7.71 -5.53
CA GLU A 107 18.68 7.58 -6.44
C GLU A 107 18.98 6.12 -6.84
N GLN A 108 18.29 5.15 -6.25
CA GLN A 108 18.53 3.70 -6.42
C GLN A 108 17.38 2.99 -7.16
N ILE A 109 16.45 3.75 -7.76
CA ILE A 109 15.29 3.25 -8.53
C ILE A 109 15.38 3.76 -9.96
#